data_AF-A0A9D0P2C9-F1
#
_entry.id   AF-A0A9D0P2C9-F1
#
_cell.length_a   1.000
_cell.length_b   1.000
_cell.length_c   1.000
_cell.angle_alpha   90.00
_cell.angle_beta   90.00
_cell.angle_gamma   90.00
#
_symmetry.space_group_name_H-M   'P 1'
#
loop_
_entity.id
_entity.type
_entity.pdbx_description
1 polymer ?
#
loop_
_entity_poly.entity_id
_entity_poly.type
_entity_poly.pdbx_seq_one_letter_code
_entity_poly.pdbx_strand_id
1 'polypeptide(L)'
;MRSMKTRHMTLLSLMLTLLLTLPAQAEIRWLDKIAAIAGEDIVTTLELEQEMQLIANELRARQSPMPPADRFEKQVLERLIVQKLQLQKAHKSGIKIDDITLNKAVENIASENNMSVTRFRKTMQEEGLSYVAFRNNLRSELTLEKLHRRVIGQRINITDQ
;
A
#
# COMPACT_ATOMS: atom_id res chain seq x y z
N MET A 1 16.91 -4.05 -66.50
CA MET A 1 17.01 -4.73 -65.20
C MET A 1 17.68 -3.84 -64.12
N ARG A 2 17.18 -2.62 -63.85
CA ARG A 2 17.85 -1.66 -62.93
C ARG A 2 16.94 -0.81 -62.03
N SER A 3 15.61 -1.02 -62.03
CA SER A 3 14.66 -0.16 -61.29
C SER A 3 14.14 -0.73 -59.95
N MET A 4 14.39 -2.01 -59.64
CA MET A 4 13.85 -2.64 -58.41
C MET A 4 14.71 -2.44 -57.16
N LYS A 5 16.04 -2.26 -57.26
CA LYS A 5 16.93 -2.19 -56.08
C LYS A 5 16.88 -0.84 -55.33
N THR A 6 16.58 0.26 -56.02
CA THR A 6 16.57 1.62 -55.43
C THR A 6 15.32 1.89 -54.58
N ARG A 7 14.18 1.27 -54.92
CA ARG A 7 12.94 1.38 -54.13
C ARG A 7 13.02 0.66 -52.79
N HIS A 8 13.70 -0.49 -52.73
CA HIS A 8 13.88 -1.21 -51.46
C HIS A 8 14.85 -0.49 -50.51
N MET A 9 15.86 0.20 -51.03
CA MET A 9 16.84 0.92 -50.22
C MET A 9 16.28 2.22 -49.62
N THR A 10 15.36 2.91 -50.33
CA THR A 10 14.63 4.07 -49.76
C THR A 10 13.54 3.65 -48.77
N LEU A 11 12.88 2.51 -48.99
CA LEU A 11 11.90 1.97 -48.02
C LEU A 11 12.56 1.51 -46.72
N LEU A 12 13.76 0.92 -46.78
CA LEU A 12 14.50 0.50 -45.59
C LEU A 12 15.01 1.70 -44.77
N SER A 13 15.44 2.77 -45.46
CA SER A 13 15.87 4.03 -44.85
C SER A 13 14.72 4.77 -44.16
N LEU A 14 13.51 4.73 -44.72
CA LEU A 14 12.32 5.37 -44.13
C LEU A 14 11.81 4.60 -42.90
N MET A 15 12.01 3.28 -42.87
CA MET A 15 11.61 2.46 -41.73
C MET A 15 12.57 2.59 -40.54
N LEU A 16 13.87 2.82 -40.79
CA LEU A 16 14.87 2.99 -39.73
C LEU A 16 14.77 4.35 -39.04
N THR A 17 14.38 5.42 -39.74
CA THR A 17 14.14 6.74 -39.13
C THR A 17 12.86 6.79 -38.29
N LEU A 18 11.87 5.94 -38.58
CA LEU A 18 10.63 5.87 -37.80
C LEU A 18 10.80 5.15 -36.45
N LEU A 19 11.84 4.33 -36.29
CA LEU A 19 12.08 3.59 -35.04
C LEU A 19 12.80 4.42 -33.96
N LEU A 20 13.41 5.55 -34.32
CA LEU A 20 14.15 6.43 -33.39
C LEU A 20 13.31 7.54 -32.77
N THR A 21 12.05 7.70 -33.17
CA THR A 21 11.13 8.71 -32.63
C THR A 21 10.14 8.13 -31.61
N LEU A 22 10.58 7.21 -30.76
CA LEU A 22 9.79 6.82 -29.59
C LEU A 22 9.93 7.93 -28.54
N PRO A 23 8.86 8.65 -28.18
CA PRO A 23 8.94 9.58 -27.07
C PRO A 23 9.26 8.78 -25.81
N ALA A 24 10.35 9.13 -25.13
CA ALA A 24 10.61 8.64 -23.79
C ALA A 24 9.46 9.14 -22.90
N GLN A 25 8.47 8.28 -22.64
CA GLN A 25 7.41 8.54 -21.68
C GLN A 25 8.02 8.50 -20.28
N ALA A 26 8.64 9.61 -19.89
CA ALA A 26 8.95 9.90 -18.51
C ALA A 26 7.61 10.05 -17.78
N GLU A 27 7.23 9.03 -17.03
CA GLU A 27 6.07 9.07 -16.16
C GLU A 27 6.28 10.20 -15.13
N ILE A 28 5.49 11.26 -15.23
CA ILE A 28 5.51 12.38 -14.28
C ILE A 28 5.01 11.83 -12.94
N ARG A 29 5.95 11.49 -12.04
CA ARG A 29 5.61 11.21 -10.65
C ARG A 29 5.35 12.53 -9.94
N TRP A 30 4.07 12.81 -9.70
CA TRP A 30 3.65 13.89 -8.81
C TRP A 30 4.27 13.66 -7.43
N LEU A 31 5.00 14.65 -6.91
CA LEU A 31 5.44 14.65 -5.53
C LEU A 31 4.19 14.84 -4.67
N ASP A 32 3.79 13.78 -3.97
CA ASP A 32 2.63 13.81 -3.07
C ASP A 32 2.87 14.83 -1.94
N LYS A 33 1.80 15.51 -1.53
CA LYS A 33 1.87 16.56 -0.51
C LYS A 33 1.92 15.96 0.88
N ILE A 34 2.54 16.69 1.80
CA ILE A 34 2.59 16.33 3.22
C ILE A 34 1.33 16.84 3.89
N ALA A 35 0.53 15.95 4.48
CA ALA A 35 -0.62 16.29 5.31
C ALA A 35 -0.19 16.54 6.76
N ALA A 36 0.73 15.73 7.29
CA ALA A 36 1.31 15.91 8.63
C ALA A 36 2.68 15.24 8.78
N ILE A 37 3.41 15.63 9.83
CA ILE A 37 4.66 15.00 10.26
C ILE A 37 4.38 14.24 11.57
N ALA A 38 4.73 12.96 11.62
CA ALA A 38 4.49 12.07 12.75
C ALA A 38 5.82 11.50 13.26
N GLY A 39 6.52 12.25 14.12
CA GLY A 39 7.84 11.87 14.61
C GLY A 39 8.87 11.87 13.49
N GLU A 40 9.36 10.69 13.12
CA GLU A 40 10.36 10.48 12.05
C GLU A 40 9.73 10.20 10.67
N ASP A 41 8.41 9.98 10.60
CA ASP A 41 7.68 9.66 9.37
C ASP A 41 6.75 10.81 8.95
N ILE A 42 6.27 10.75 7.70
CA ILE A 42 5.26 11.68 7.16
C ILE A 42 3.95 10.94 6.87
N VAL A 43 2.85 11.66 7.02
CA VAL A 43 1.53 11.26 6.50
C VAL A 43 1.27 12.09 5.25
N THR A 44 1.04 11.43 4.12
CA THR A 44 0.82 12.13 2.85
C THR A 44 -0.66 12.38 2.60
N THR A 45 -0.98 13.28 1.67
CA THR A 45 -2.36 13.56 1.29
C THR A 45 -3.02 12.34 0.65
N LEU A 46 -2.31 11.60 -0.21
CA LEU A 46 -2.86 10.36 -0.78
C LEU A 46 -3.17 9.32 0.28
N GLU A 47 -2.29 9.14 1.29
CA GLU A 47 -2.51 8.20 2.39
C GLU A 47 -3.76 8.58 3.21
N LEU A 48 -3.92 9.87 3.51
CA LEU A 48 -5.10 10.39 4.21
C LEU A 48 -6.39 10.13 3.42
N GLU A 49 -6.41 10.46 2.12
CA GLU A 49 -7.57 10.24 1.26
C GLU A 49 -7.93 8.76 1.14
N GLN A 50 -6.93 7.88 1.02
CA GLN A 50 -7.12 6.44 0.97
C GLN A 50 -7.76 5.91 2.25
N GLU A 51 -7.24 6.29 3.42
CA GLU A 51 -7.78 5.85 4.71
C GLU A 51 -9.19 6.43 4.96
N MET A 52 -9.45 7.68 4.55
CA MET A 52 -10.78 8.27 4.59
C MET A 52 -11.77 7.47 3.74
N GLN A 53 -11.39 7.07 2.53
CA GLN A 53 -12.25 6.29 1.65
C GLN A 53 -12.55 4.90 2.22
N LEU A 54 -11.54 4.24 2.82
CA LEU A 54 -11.70 2.95 3.48
C LEU A 54 -12.70 3.03 4.64
N ILE A 55 -12.51 3.98 5.54
CA ILE A 55 -13.41 4.16 6.70
C ILE A 55 -14.81 4.58 6.24
N ALA A 56 -14.93 5.43 5.22
CA ALA A 56 -16.22 5.82 4.67
C ALA A 56 -16.97 4.62 4.05
N ASN A 57 -16.26 3.73 3.36
CA ASN A 57 -16.84 2.48 2.83
C ASN A 57 -17.32 1.57 3.96
N GLU A 58 -16.54 1.45 5.04
CA GLU A 58 -16.90 0.66 6.22
C GLU A 58 -18.15 1.22 6.94
N LEU A 59 -18.22 2.53 7.14
CA LEU A 59 -19.39 3.19 7.73
C LEU A 59 -20.65 2.97 6.88
N ARG A 60 -20.52 3.08 5.55
CA ARG A 60 -21.61 2.79 4.60
C ARG A 60 -22.05 1.33 4.67
N ALA A 61 -21.12 0.38 4.73
CA ALA A 61 -21.43 -1.05 4.85
C ALA A 61 -22.16 -1.38 6.16
N ARG A 62 -21.82 -0.67 7.24
CA ARG A 62 -22.45 -0.81 8.57
C ARG A 62 -23.68 0.10 8.76
N GLN A 63 -24.13 0.82 7.73
CA GLN A 63 -25.22 1.80 7.79
C GLN A 63 -25.08 2.82 8.93
N SER A 64 -23.84 3.16 9.28
CA SER A 64 -23.53 4.11 10.36
C SER A 64 -23.52 5.55 9.84
N PRO A 65 -23.94 6.54 10.65
CA PRO A 65 -23.98 7.94 10.23
C PRO A 65 -22.58 8.47 9.95
N MET A 66 -22.44 9.21 8.85
CA MET A 66 -21.17 9.85 8.49
C MET A 66 -20.93 11.09 9.37
N PRO A 67 -19.75 11.24 10.00
CA PRO A 67 -19.40 12.48 10.68
C PRO A 67 -19.31 13.67 9.70
N PRO A 68 -19.38 14.91 10.20
CA PRO A 68 -19.08 16.10 9.38
C PRO A 68 -17.68 16.00 8.75
N ALA A 69 -17.54 16.46 7.51
CA ALA A 69 -16.33 16.24 6.70
C ALA A 69 -15.05 16.76 7.37
N ASP A 70 -15.11 17.94 7.98
CA ASP A 70 -14.02 18.59 8.73
C ASP A 70 -13.57 17.75 9.94
N ARG A 71 -14.54 17.19 10.68
CA ARG A 71 -14.25 16.31 11.81
C ARG A 71 -13.75 14.95 11.35
N PHE A 72 -14.32 14.43 10.26
CA PHE A 72 -13.94 13.13 9.70
C PHE A 72 -12.47 13.13 9.26
N GLU A 73 -12.07 14.10 8.43
CA GLU A 73 -10.69 14.25 7.97
C GLU A 73 -9.71 14.35 9.15
N LYS A 74 -10.01 15.20 10.13
CA LYS A 74 -9.17 15.38 11.32
C LYS A 74 -9.03 14.09 12.14
N GLN A 75 -10.12 13.34 12.32
CA GLN A 75 -10.10 12.07 13.05
C GLN A 75 -9.27 11.01 12.33
N VAL A 76 -9.37 10.94 11.01
CA VAL A 76 -8.57 10.01 10.20
C VAL A 76 -7.09 10.40 10.23
N LEU A 77 -6.78 11.68 10.11
CA LEU A 77 -5.41 12.18 10.22
C LEU A 77 -4.78 11.84 11.58
N GLU A 78 -5.50 12.09 12.68
CA GLU A 78 -5.04 11.75 14.03
C GLU A 78 -4.78 10.25 14.17
N ARG A 79 -5.68 9.41 13.63
CA ARG A 79 -5.50 7.96 13.62
C ARG A 79 -4.23 7.55 12.87
N LEU A 80 -3.96 8.14 11.71
CA LEU A 80 -2.75 7.87 10.93
C LEU A 80 -1.49 8.30 11.70
N ILE A 81 -1.49 9.48 12.31
CA ILE A 81 -0.37 9.96 13.14
C ILE A 81 -0.08 8.99 14.27
N VAL A 82 -1.10 8.60 15.04
CA VAL A 82 -0.96 7.64 16.15
C VAL A 82 -0.43 6.30 15.64
N GLN A 83 -0.93 5.81 14.49
CA GLN A 83 -0.47 4.56 13.89
C GLN A 83 1.03 4.61 13.55
N LYS A 84 1.51 5.68 12.90
CA LYS A 84 2.95 5.86 12.60
C LYS A 84 3.79 5.87 13.87
N LEU A 85 3.36 6.61 14.90
CA LEU A 85 4.07 6.66 16.18
C LEU A 85 4.12 5.28 16.87
N GLN A 86 3.06 4.48 16.78
CA GLN A 86 3.04 3.12 17.30
C GLN A 86 3.98 2.19 16.53
N LEU A 87 4.02 2.30 15.20
CA LEU A 87 4.97 1.53 14.38
C LEU A 87 6.42 1.89 14.72
N GLN A 88 6.74 3.17 14.86
CA GLN A 88 8.06 3.62 15.32
C GLN A 88 8.42 3.04 16.69
N LYS A 89 7.48 3.08 17.64
CA LYS A 89 7.67 2.48 18.97
C LYS A 89 7.91 0.97 18.88
N ALA A 90 7.17 0.27 18.04
CA ALA A 90 7.35 -1.17 17.83
C ALA A 90 8.76 -1.47 17.31
N HIS A 91 9.22 -0.74 16.28
CA HIS A 91 10.56 -0.89 15.72
C HIS A 91 11.66 -0.57 16.73
N LYS A 92 11.53 0.53 17.47
CA LYS A 92 12.46 0.91 18.57
C LYS A 92 12.50 -0.14 19.68
N SER A 93 11.40 -0.88 19.89
CA SER A 93 11.29 -1.97 20.88
C SER A 93 11.75 -3.33 20.33
N GLY A 94 12.40 -3.36 19.16
CA GLY A 94 12.86 -4.60 18.51
C GLY A 94 11.74 -5.50 17.99
N ILE A 95 10.50 -5.00 17.90
CA ILE A 95 9.39 -5.77 17.33
C ILE A 95 9.51 -5.75 15.82
N LYS A 96 9.72 -6.94 15.26
CA LYS A 96 9.70 -7.20 13.83
C LYS A 96 8.91 -8.46 13.54
N ILE A 97 8.36 -8.51 12.34
CA ILE A 97 7.64 -9.65 11.77
C ILE A 97 8.57 -10.27 10.73
N ASP A 98 8.96 -11.52 10.95
CA ASP A 98 9.72 -12.29 9.99
C ASP A 98 8.86 -12.72 8.80
N ASP A 99 9.52 -13.08 7.70
CA ASP A 99 8.83 -13.43 6.46
C ASP A 99 8.04 -14.74 6.56
N ILE A 100 8.41 -15.64 7.47
CA ILE A 100 7.68 -16.90 7.69
C ILE A 100 6.30 -16.58 8.27
N THR A 101 6.25 -15.74 9.30
CA THR A 101 5.03 -15.26 9.95
C THR A 101 4.16 -14.49 8.96
N LEU A 102 4.77 -13.60 8.16
CA LEU A 102 4.03 -12.86 7.15
C LEU A 102 3.46 -13.78 6.07
N ASN A 103 4.21 -14.76 5.58
CA ASN A 103 3.73 -15.71 4.58
C ASN A 103 2.56 -16.54 5.10
N LYS A 104 2.64 -17.04 6.34
CA LYS A 104 1.52 -17.73 7.00
C LYS A 104 0.27 -16.86 7.10
N ALA A 105 0.44 -15.58 7.47
CA ALA A 105 -0.69 -14.66 7.51
C ALA A 105 -1.33 -14.44 6.13
N VAL A 106 -0.52 -14.31 5.08
CA VAL A 106 -1.01 -14.22 3.69
C VAL A 106 -1.72 -15.50 3.27
N GLU A 107 -1.19 -16.67 3.61
CA GLU A 107 -1.82 -17.97 3.35
C GLU A 107 -3.19 -18.08 4.02
N ASN A 108 -3.30 -17.66 5.28
CA ASN A 108 -4.56 -17.65 6.01
C ASN A 108 -5.60 -16.74 5.33
N ILE A 109 -5.24 -15.51 4.98
CA ILE A 109 -6.15 -14.57 4.29
C ILE A 109 -6.58 -15.12 2.92
N ALA A 110 -5.64 -15.70 2.16
CA ALA A 110 -5.99 -16.31 0.88
C ALA A 110 -6.96 -17.49 1.08
N SER A 111 -6.72 -18.32 2.08
CA SER A 111 -7.59 -19.46 2.43
C SER A 111 -8.97 -19.02 2.91
N GLU A 112 -9.09 -17.94 3.68
CA GLU A 112 -10.37 -17.35 4.10
C GLU A 112 -11.20 -16.88 2.90
N ASN A 113 -10.52 -16.44 1.84
CA ASN A 113 -11.14 -16.08 0.57
C ASN A 113 -11.33 -17.29 -0.39
N ASN A 114 -11.08 -18.52 0.07
CA ASN A 114 -11.16 -19.75 -0.73
C ASN A 114 -10.22 -19.75 -1.96
N MET A 115 -9.05 -19.13 -1.82
CA MET A 115 -8.08 -18.95 -2.89
C MET A 115 -6.69 -19.47 -2.49
N SER A 116 -5.93 -19.93 -3.47
CA SER A 116 -4.49 -20.13 -3.26
C SER A 116 -3.76 -18.78 -3.26
N VAL A 117 -2.59 -18.69 -2.62
CA VAL A 117 -1.79 -17.46 -2.59
C VAL A 117 -1.47 -16.94 -4.00
N THR A 118 -1.20 -17.85 -4.94
CA THR A 118 -0.94 -17.51 -6.35
C THR A 118 -2.17 -16.88 -7.00
N ARG A 119 -3.36 -17.47 -6.77
CA ARG A 119 -4.62 -16.94 -7.32
C ARG A 119 -4.97 -15.60 -6.67
N PHE A 120 -4.81 -15.49 -5.36
CA PHE A 120 -5.04 -14.25 -4.60
C PHE A 120 -4.18 -13.11 -5.15
N ARG A 121 -2.88 -13.33 -5.32
CA ARG A 121 -1.98 -12.34 -5.95
C ARG A 121 -2.46 -11.92 -7.33
N LYS A 122 -2.85 -12.88 -8.17
CA LYS A 122 -3.32 -12.60 -9.52
C LYS A 122 -4.57 -11.72 -9.53
N THR A 123 -5.56 -12.05 -8.68
CA THR A 123 -6.79 -11.27 -8.54
C THR A 123 -6.51 -9.85 -8.09
N MET A 124 -5.62 -9.64 -7.11
CA MET A 124 -5.20 -8.29 -6.72
C MET A 124 -4.61 -7.50 -7.90
N GLN A 125 -3.77 -8.12 -8.72
CA GLN A 125 -3.19 -7.47 -9.89
C GLN A 125 -4.24 -7.15 -10.96
N GLU A 126 -5.21 -8.03 -11.16
CA GLU A 126 -6.36 -7.81 -12.05
C GLU A 126 -7.24 -6.65 -11.57
N GLU A 127 -7.35 -6.43 -10.26
CA GLU A 127 -8.02 -5.30 -9.63
C GLU A 127 -7.18 -4.01 -9.56
N GLY A 128 -5.95 -4.04 -10.08
CA GLY A 128 -5.02 -2.89 -10.04
C GLY A 128 -4.38 -2.64 -8.67
N LEU A 129 -4.47 -3.59 -7.74
CA LEU A 129 -3.90 -3.51 -6.40
C LEU A 129 -2.47 -4.06 -6.37
N SER A 130 -1.58 -3.36 -5.66
CA SER A 130 -0.20 -3.81 -5.48
C SER A 130 -0.09 -4.87 -4.39
N TYR A 131 0.29 -6.09 -4.78
CA TYR A 131 0.58 -7.17 -3.83
C TYR A 131 1.71 -6.82 -2.85
N VAL A 132 2.67 -6.00 -3.28
CA VAL A 132 3.77 -5.52 -2.41
C VAL A 132 3.24 -4.56 -1.36
N ALA A 133 2.39 -3.59 -1.77
CA ALA A 133 1.75 -2.67 -0.83
C ALA A 133 0.89 -3.42 0.20
N PHE A 134 0.10 -4.39 -0.25
CA PHE A 134 -0.68 -5.27 0.63
C PHE A 134 0.19 -5.99 1.66
N ARG A 135 1.28 -6.64 1.22
CA ARG A 135 2.20 -7.32 2.15
C ARG A 135 2.84 -6.38 3.16
N ASN A 136 3.14 -5.15 2.75
CA ASN A 136 3.70 -4.14 3.64
C ASN A 136 2.65 -3.68 4.68
N ASN A 137 1.41 -3.43 4.25
CA ASN A 137 0.31 -3.09 5.15
C ASN A 137 0.05 -4.20 6.17
N LEU A 138 -0.03 -5.46 5.70
CA LEU A 138 -0.19 -6.62 6.58
C LEU A 138 0.97 -6.76 7.57
N ARG A 139 2.21 -6.48 7.14
CA ARG A 139 3.37 -6.48 8.05
C ARG A 139 3.21 -5.40 9.14
N SER A 140 2.76 -4.21 8.78
CA SER A 140 2.49 -3.12 9.74
C SER A 140 1.39 -3.51 10.74
N GLU A 141 0.29 -4.10 10.27
CA GLU A 141 -0.81 -4.57 11.12
C GLU A 141 -0.33 -5.62 12.13
N LEU A 142 0.37 -6.66 11.67
CA LEU A 142 0.93 -7.70 12.55
C LEU A 142 1.95 -7.13 13.55
N THR A 143 2.71 -6.11 13.14
CA THR A 143 3.65 -5.41 14.01
C THR A 143 2.92 -4.68 15.15
N LEU A 144 1.85 -3.95 14.83
CA LEU A 144 1.02 -3.27 15.81
C LEU A 144 0.31 -4.25 16.74
N GLU A 145 -0.23 -5.34 16.20
CA GLU A 145 -0.87 -6.40 16.99
C GLU A 145 0.11 -7.03 18.00
N LYS A 146 1.35 -7.29 17.57
CA LYS A 146 2.43 -7.79 18.45
C LYS A 146 2.83 -6.76 19.51
N LEU A 147 2.84 -5.47 19.18
CA LEU A 147 3.05 -4.38 20.14
C LEU A 147 1.93 -4.35 21.20
N HIS A 148 0.66 -4.39 20.77
CA HIS A 148 -0.48 -4.40 21.67
C HIS A 148 -0.43 -5.57 22.65
N ARG A 149 -0.18 -6.80 22.17
CA ARG A 149 0.00 -7.98 23.04
C ARG A 149 1.09 -7.79 24.09
N ARG A 150 2.23 -7.21 23.71
CA ARG A 150 3.34 -6.96 24.64
C ARG A 150 2.95 -5.95 25.72
N VAL A 151 2.28 -4.87 25.35
CA VAL A 151 1.85 -3.84 26.31
C VAL A 151 0.78 -4.39 27.27
N ILE A 152 -0.16 -5.19 26.77
CA ILE A 152 -1.20 -5.81 27.59
C ILE A 152 -0.60 -6.84 28.55
N GLY A 153 0.27 -7.73 28.06
CA GLY A 153 0.94 -8.73 28.91
C GLY A 153 1.78 -8.12 30.03
N GLN A 154 2.35 -6.93 29.83
CA GLN A 154 3.06 -6.19 30.87
C GLN A 154 2.13 -5.61 31.95
N ARG A 155 0.88 -5.26 31.60
CA ARG A 155 -0.10 -4.66 32.53
C ARG A 155 -0.83 -5.68 33.40
N ILE A 156 -0.92 -6.94 32.97
CA ILE A 156 -1.67 -8.01 33.67
C ILE A 156 -0.87 -8.62 34.84
N ASN A 157 0.42 -8.31 35.00
CA ASN A 157 1.26 -8.85 36.09
C ASN A 157 1.04 -8.21 37.48
N ILE A 158 -0.02 -7.43 37.71
CA ILE A 158 -0.33 -6.83 39.01
C ILE A 158 -1.85 -6.85 39.20
N THR A 159 -2.37 -7.86 39.90
CA THR A 159 -3.43 -7.80 40.94
C THR A 159 -3.71 -9.24 41.39
N ASP A 160 -2.77 -9.82 42.12
CA ASP A 160 -3.00 -11.01 42.94
C ASP A 160 -2.21 -10.81 44.24
N GLN A 161 -2.71 -9.93 45.11
CA GLN A 161 -2.57 -9.95 46.58
C GLN A 161 -3.69 -9.10 47.19
#